data_AF-A0A553AMX8-F1
#
_entry.id   AF-A0A553AMX8-F1
#
_cell.length_a   1.000
_cell.length_b   1.000
_cell.length_c   1.000
_cell.angle_alpha   90.00
_cell.angle_beta   90.00
_cell.angle_gamma   90.00
#
_symmetry.space_group_name_H-M   'P 1'
#
loop_
_entity.id
_entity.type
_entity.pdbx_description
1 polymer ?
#
loop_
_entity_poly.entity_id
_entity_poly.type
_entity_poly.pdbx_seq_one_letter_code
_entity_poly.pdbx_strand_id
1 'polypeptide(L)'
;MARIAYLGTAAAAAIAAFIAFAAVSQDSSMTPITPEIQVAYPDAPSALQQVAAAIRAGQPPAPADLAALDTAAIDAPYIGTDNQRRYLLNDTLLYRNFPAAEALVAAGADVNYADNIMVFNALDMSQGREAVPFVDYSPGIPFLRLYLENGGDPNAQFMRDQSGNLPLNHQNDNLEGVLMLLEHGADPWLQAPTPQGTKARSFYDSIAFSASGIVAGEMLFRIADAGHFAGQPVDKVQIVYDIFERSLLDKQGSTRRADLHASWRRKTILAAIIETSGWAPPPRLQALLETPTPDAYGGWHLRPDQLHSGPEFTGPTITDGTLIWTHADRTPRPRPAE
;
A
#
# COMPACT_ATOMS: atom_id res chain seq x y z
N MET A 1 -6.01 10.77 -46.02
CA MET A 1 -6.19 9.40 -46.56
C MET A 1 -4.82 8.75 -46.68
N ALA A 2 -4.74 7.46 -46.31
CA ALA A 2 -3.55 6.59 -46.20
C ALA A 2 -2.71 6.66 -44.90
N ARG A 3 -3.16 5.93 -43.87
CA ARG A 3 -2.32 5.26 -42.85
C ARG A 3 -3.12 4.13 -42.20
N ILE A 4 -3.16 2.95 -42.82
CA ILE A 4 -3.47 1.66 -42.14
C ILE A 4 -2.71 0.58 -42.92
N ALA A 5 -1.80 -0.11 -42.24
CA ALA A 5 -1.32 -1.49 -42.47
C ALA A 5 0.18 -1.59 -42.16
N TYR A 6 0.55 -1.76 -40.88
CA TYR A 6 1.81 -2.42 -40.49
C TYR A 6 1.87 -2.69 -38.97
N LEU A 7 0.86 -3.35 -38.38
CA LEU A 7 0.87 -3.73 -36.96
C LEU A 7 0.27 -5.13 -36.69
N GLY A 8 0.19 -6.00 -37.71
CA GLY A 8 -0.48 -7.31 -37.59
C GLY A 8 0.40 -8.51 -37.24
N THR A 9 1.74 -8.41 -37.29
CA THR A 9 2.60 -9.61 -37.27
C THR A 9 3.59 -9.67 -36.10
N ALA A 10 3.87 -8.55 -35.41
CA ALA A 10 4.80 -8.55 -34.27
C ALA A 10 4.16 -9.07 -32.96
N ALA A 11 2.86 -8.83 -32.74
CA ALA A 11 2.16 -9.27 -31.53
C ALA A 11 1.98 -10.80 -31.47
N ALA A 12 1.80 -11.46 -32.61
CA ALA A 12 1.65 -12.92 -32.65
C ALA A 12 2.98 -13.67 -32.39
N ALA A 13 4.12 -13.09 -32.78
CA ALA A 13 5.44 -13.69 -32.56
C ALA A 13 5.90 -13.58 -31.09
N ALA A 14 5.52 -12.51 -30.38
CA ALA A 14 5.84 -12.36 -28.95
C ALA A 14 5.06 -13.35 -28.07
N ILE A 15 3.82 -13.67 -28.43
CA ILE A 15 3.00 -14.65 -27.69
C ILE A 15 3.50 -16.08 -27.95
N ALA A 16 3.96 -16.39 -29.17
CA ALA A 16 4.53 -17.71 -29.47
C ALA A 16 5.92 -17.94 -28.84
N ALA A 17 6.72 -16.87 -28.67
CA ALA A 17 8.04 -16.97 -28.03
C ALA A 17 7.97 -17.13 -26.51
N PHE A 18 6.91 -16.64 -25.85
CA PHE A 18 6.72 -16.83 -24.41
C PHE A 18 6.23 -18.24 -24.05
N ILE A 19 5.52 -18.91 -24.97
CA ILE A 19 5.09 -20.30 -24.81
C ILE A 19 6.27 -21.29 -25.00
N ALA A 20 7.35 -20.87 -25.68
CA ALA A 20 8.50 -21.74 -25.97
C ALA A 20 9.59 -21.76 -24.87
N PHE A 21 9.54 -20.89 -23.86
CA PHE A 21 10.52 -20.88 -22.76
C PHE A 21 10.05 -21.62 -21.49
N ALA A 22 8.83 -22.14 -21.48
CA ALA A 22 8.26 -22.93 -20.38
C ALA A 22 8.27 -24.46 -20.63
N ALA A 23 9.08 -24.93 -21.58
CA ALA A 23 9.37 -26.35 -21.76
C ALA A 23 10.70 -26.72 -21.08
N VAL A 24 10.92 -26.23 -19.86
CA VAL A 24 11.74 -26.99 -18.91
C VAL A 24 10.91 -28.21 -18.58
N SER A 25 11.47 -29.39 -18.82
CA SER A 25 10.91 -30.67 -18.39
C SER A 25 10.56 -30.59 -16.90
N GLN A 26 9.29 -30.31 -16.59
CA GLN A 26 8.73 -30.59 -15.28
C GLN A 26 8.69 -32.11 -15.16
N ASP A 27 9.80 -32.67 -14.71
CA ASP A 27 9.76 -33.97 -14.06
C ASP A 27 8.71 -33.84 -12.96
N SER A 28 7.56 -34.47 -13.18
CA SER A 28 6.36 -34.33 -12.35
C SER A 28 6.56 -35.14 -11.07
N SER A 29 7.63 -34.87 -10.34
CA SER A 29 7.79 -35.37 -8.98
C SER A 29 6.76 -34.61 -8.13
N MET A 30 5.65 -35.27 -7.82
CA MET A 30 4.66 -34.76 -6.87
C MET A 30 5.38 -34.21 -5.64
N THR A 31 5.05 -32.98 -5.24
CA THR A 31 5.58 -32.43 -3.99
C THR A 31 5.13 -33.34 -2.85
N PRO A 32 6.03 -33.85 -2.00
CA PRO A 32 5.63 -34.77 -0.95
C PRO A 32 4.69 -34.08 0.05
N ILE A 33 3.55 -34.70 0.34
CA ILE A 33 2.66 -34.26 1.41
C ILE A 33 3.38 -34.52 2.74
N THR A 34 3.72 -33.44 3.44
CA THR A 34 4.44 -33.52 4.71
C THR A 34 3.47 -33.69 5.89
N PRO A 35 3.93 -34.16 7.06
CA PRO A 35 3.11 -34.21 8.27
C PRO A 35 2.50 -32.85 8.64
N GLU A 36 3.20 -31.74 8.37
CA GLU A 36 2.71 -30.39 8.64
C GLU A 36 1.54 -29.99 7.73
N ILE A 37 1.47 -30.54 6.51
CA ILE A 37 0.30 -30.37 5.62
C ILE A 37 -0.87 -31.17 6.16
N GLN A 38 -0.64 -32.41 6.62
CA GLN A 38 -1.70 -33.25 7.21
C GLN A 38 -2.25 -32.66 8.51
N VAL A 39 -1.40 -32.03 9.33
CA VAL A 39 -1.83 -31.27 10.52
C VAL A 39 -2.67 -30.06 10.13
N ALA A 40 -2.28 -29.35 9.07
CA ALA A 40 -2.95 -28.13 8.62
C ALA A 40 -4.28 -28.38 7.89
N TYR A 41 -4.36 -29.45 7.11
CA TYR A 41 -5.47 -29.77 6.22
C TYR A 41 -5.91 -31.24 6.36
N PRO A 42 -6.23 -31.72 7.58
CA PRO A 42 -6.45 -33.14 7.86
C PRO A 42 -7.59 -33.75 7.05
N ASP A 43 -8.68 -33.00 6.90
CA ASP A 43 -9.90 -33.45 6.22
C ASP A 43 -10.01 -32.93 4.77
N ALA A 44 -8.96 -32.29 4.26
CA ALA A 44 -8.98 -31.76 2.90
C ALA A 44 -8.80 -32.85 1.84
N PRO A 45 -9.36 -32.69 0.62
CA PRO A 45 -9.06 -33.55 -0.51
C PRO A 45 -7.56 -33.66 -0.78
N SER A 46 -7.09 -34.81 -1.26
CA SER A 46 -5.66 -35.02 -1.55
C SER A 46 -5.09 -34.00 -2.53
N ALA A 47 -5.87 -33.60 -3.55
CA ALA A 47 -5.50 -32.54 -4.48
C ALA A 47 -5.24 -31.20 -3.76
N LEU A 48 -6.05 -30.84 -2.75
CA LEU A 48 -5.83 -29.63 -1.97
C LEU A 48 -4.58 -29.72 -1.11
N GLN A 49 -4.31 -30.90 -0.52
CA GLN A 49 -3.07 -31.12 0.22
C GLN A 49 -1.84 -31.02 -0.68
N GLN A 50 -1.94 -31.45 -1.95
CA GLN A 50 -0.88 -31.26 -2.95
C GLN A 50 -0.66 -29.80 -3.30
N VAL A 51 -1.75 -29.05 -3.54
CA VAL A 51 -1.68 -27.60 -3.77
C VAL A 51 -1.04 -26.89 -2.58
N ALA A 52 -1.45 -27.21 -1.36
CA ALA A 52 -0.86 -26.67 -0.13
C ALA A 52 0.63 -27.01 -0.01
N ALA A 53 1.04 -28.25 -0.34
CA ALA A 53 2.43 -28.66 -0.34
C ALA A 53 3.27 -27.85 -1.35
N ALA A 54 2.76 -27.64 -2.57
CA ALA A 54 3.42 -26.81 -3.58
C ALA A 54 3.57 -25.35 -3.11
N ILE A 55 2.52 -24.78 -2.50
CA ILE A 55 2.56 -23.43 -1.94
C ILE A 55 3.70 -23.28 -0.94
N ARG A 56 3.81 -24.19 0.03
CA ARG A 56 4.85 -24.17 1.07
C ARG A 56 6.26 -24.40 0.54
N ALA A 57 6.38 -25.14 -0.57
CA ALA A 57 7.64 -25.35 -1.27
C ALA A 57 8.05 -24.16 -2.16
N GLY A 58 7.26 -23.08 -2.19
CA GLY A 58 7.51 -21.91 -3.06
C GLY A 58 7.29 -22.21 -4.55
N GLN A 59 6.53 -23.27 -4.88
CA GLN A 59 6.23 -23.67 -6.25
C GLN A 59 4.79 -23.28 -6.62
N PRO A 60 4.52 -22.97 -7.91
CA PRO A 60 3.14 -22.88 -8.38
C PRO A 60 2.47 -24.25 -8.29
N PRO A 61 1.17 -24.32 -7.93
CA PRO A 61 0.42 -25.56 -7.94
C PRO A 61 0.33 -26.17 -9.34
N ALA A 62 0.32 -27.49 -9.45
CA ALA A 62 0.15 -28.15 -10.74
C ALA A 62 -1.27 -27.89 -11.30
N PRO A 63 -1.43 -27.60 -12.59
CA PRO A 63 -2.75 -27.37 -13.19
C PRO A 63 -3.72 -28.54 -13.01
N ALA A 64 -3.22 -29.77 -12.97
CA ALA A 64 -4.02 -30.97 -12.75
C ALA A 64 -4.61 -31.02 -11.33
N ASP A 65 -3.86 -30.60 -10.32
CA ASP A 65 -4.35 -30.56 -8.93
C ASP A 65 -5.40 -29.47 -8.75
N LEU A 66 -5.22 -28.31 -9.38
CA LEU A 66 -6.22 -27.23 -9.37
C LEU A 66 -7.50 -27.63 -10.11
N ALA A 67 -7.38 -28.27 -11.28
CA ALA A 67 -8.54 -28.72 -12.07
C ALA A 67 -9.35 -29.83 -11.38
N ALA A 68 -8.77 -30.52 -10.39
CA ALA A 68 -9.45 -31.52 -9.57
C ALA A 68 -10.25 -30.92 -8.40
N LEU A 69 -10.13 -29.61 -8.16
CA LEU A 69 -10.84 -28.89 -7.10
C LEU A 69 -11.94 -28.01 -7.71
N ASP A 70 -13.05 -27.89 -7.00
CA ASP A 70 -14.03 -26.83 -7.26
C ASP A 70 -13.70 -25.58 -6.43
N THR A 71 -14.33 -24.45 -6.76
CA THR A 71 -14.11 -23.19 -6.04
C THR A 71 -14.49 -23.30 -4.56
N ALA A 72 -15.52 -24.11 -4.24
CA ALA A 72 -15.95 -24.34 -2.87
C ALA A 72 -14.84 -25.01 -2.02
N ALA A 73 -14.09 -25.96 -2.58
CA ALA A 73 -12.95 -26.57 -1.91
C ALA A 73 -11.76 -25.61 -1.78
N ILE A 74 -11.52 -24.76 -2.78
CA ILE A 74 -10.44 -23.76 -2.77
C ILE A 74 -10.68 -22.71 -1.67
N ASP A 75 -11.91 -22.22 -1.54
CA ASP A 75 -12.28 -21.16 -0.60
C ASP A 75 -12.62 -21.67 0.80
N ALA A 76 -12.74 -23.00 0.97
CA ALA A 76 -13.16 -23.59 2.23
C ALA A 76 -12.21 -23.25 3.38
N PRO A 77 -12.75 -22.89 4.57
CA PRO A 77 -11.95 -22.83 5.78
C PRO A 77 -11.65 -24.24 6.28
N TYR A 78 -10.37 -24.61 6.33
CA TYR A 78 -9.94 -25.86 6.92
C TYR A 78 -9.51 -25.66 8.37
N ILE A 79 -9.96 -26.56 9.25
CA ILE A 79 -9.54 -26.57 10.65
C ILE A 79 -8.44 -27.61 10.80
N GLY A 80 -7.24 -27.15 11.11
CA GLY A 80 -6.11 -28.03 11.41
C GLY A 80 -6.32 -28.78 12.73
N THR A 81 -5.55 -29.86 12.93
CA THR A 81 -5.55 -30.59 14.22
C THR A 81 -5.00 -29.75 15.37
N ASP A 82 -4.33 -28.64 15.06
CA ASP A 82 -3.88 -27.58 15.98
C ASP A 82 -4.99 -26.55 16.31
N ASN A 83 -6.21 -26.79 15.83
CA ASN A 83 -7.38 -25.91 15.95
C ASN A 83 -7.17 -24.52 15.30
N GLN A 84 -6.24 -24.41 14.35
CA GLN A 84 -6.07 -23.21 13.55
C GLN A 84 -6.93 -23.29 12.29
N ARG A 85 -7.63 -22.19 11.99
CA ARG A 85 -8.37 -22.04 10.73
C ARG A 85 -7.40 -21.60 9.63
N ARG A 86 -7.43 -22.27 8.48
CA ARG A 86 -6.55 -22.05 7.35
C ARG A 86 -7.34 -21.86 6.06
N TYR A 87 -6.81 -21.01 5.20
CA TYR A 87 -7.32 -20.75 3.86
C TYR A 87 -6.15 -20.88 2.90
N LEU A 88 -6.39 -21.53 1.76
CA LEU A 88 -5.31 -21.85 0.82
C LEU A 88 -4.65 -20.59 0.25
N LEU A 89 -5.47 -19.58 -0.08
CA LEU A 89 -4.98 -18.29 -0.54
C LEU A 89 -4.16 -17.57 0.55
N ASN A 90 -4.50 -17.72 1.84
CA ASN A 90 -3.71 -17.16 2.93
C ASN A 90 -2.32 -17.78 3.08
N ASP A 91 -2.21 -19.09 2.84
CA ASP A 91 -0.90 -19.78 2.85
C ASP A 91 0.02 -19.18 1.77
N THR A 92 -0.52 -18.71 0.63
CA THR A 92 0.33 -18.06 -0.41
C THR A 92 1.02 -16.79 0.09
N LEU A 93 0.36 -15.99 0.94
CA LEU A 93 0.96 -14.81 1.55
C LEU A 93 1.99 -15.21 2.62
N LEU A 94 1.64 -16.17 3.49
CA LEU A 94 2.52 -16.66 4.56
C LEU A 94 3.85 -17.21 4.02
N TYR A 95 3.80 -17.91 2.88
CA TYR A 95 4.95 -18.49 2.21
C TYR A 95 5.52 -17.61 1.07
N ARG A 96 5.01 -16.37 0.92
CA ARG A 96 5.44 -15.41 -0.11
C ARG A 96 5.45 -15.98 -1.54
N ASN A 97 4.49 -16.85 -1.84
CA ASN A 97 4.39 -17.57 -3.09
C ASN A 97 3.35 -16.93 -4.02
N PHE A 98 3.74 -15.81 -4.61
CA PHE A 98 2.88 -15.06 -5.53
C PHE A 98 2.41 -15.87 -6.75
N PRO A 99 3.26 -16.68 -7.43
CA PRO A 99 2.80 -17.53 -8.54
C PRO A 99 1.68 -18.49 -8.15
N ALA A 100 1.67 -18.99 -6.90
CA ALA A 100 0.57 -19.81 -6.42
C ALA A 100 -0.70 -18.99 -6.16
N ALA A 101 -0.59 -17.76 -5.67
CA ALA A 101 -1.73 -16.88 -5.50
C ALA A 101 -2.40 -16.57 -6.84
N GLU A 102 -1.62 -16.24 -7.87
CA GLU A 102 -2.13 -16.03 -9.23
C GLU A 102 -2.85 -17.28 -9.76
N ALA A 103 -2.26 -18.46 -9.55
CA ALA A 103 -2.85 -19.72 -10.01
C ALA A 103 -4.19 -20.04 -9.29
N LEU A 104 -4.28 -19.77 -7.99
CA LEU A 104 -5.52 -19.95 -7.21
C LEU A 104 -6.61 -18.97 -7.64
N VAL A 105 -6.29 -17.69 -7.78
CA VAL A 105 -7.24 -16.67 -8.23
C VAL A 105 -7.71 -16.96 -9.66
N ALA A 106 -6.81 -17.38 -10.55
CA ALA A 106 -7.16 -17.83 -11.90
C ALA A 106 -8.06 -19.09 -11.91
N ALA A 107 -7.96 -19.94 -10.88
CA ALA A 107 -8.84 -21.09 -10.66
C ALA A 107 -10.17 -20.70 -9.99
N GLY A 108 -10.39 -19.41 -9.69
CA GLY A 108 -11.63 -18.88 -9.13
C GLY A 108 -11.65 -18.73 -7.60
N ALA A 109 -10.49 -18.72 -6.94
CA ALA A 109 -10.42 -18.41 -5.51
C ALA A 109 -10.95 -17.00 -5.21
N ASP A 110 -11.73 -16.86 -4.15
CA ASP A 110 -12.25 -15.58 -3.68
C ASP A 110 -11.18 -14.81 -2.90
N VAL A 111 -10.77 -13.65 -3.42
CA VAL A 111 -9.82 -12.75 -2.76
C VAL A 111 -10.38 -12.09 -1.50
N ASN A 112 -11.71 -12.11 -1.31
CA ASN A 112 -12.40 -11.54 -0.15
C ASN A 112 -12.55 -12.52 1.03
N TYR A 113 -11.89 -13.69 0.95
CA TYR A 113 -11.97 -14.72 2.00
C TYR A 113 -11.63 -14.16 3.40
N ALA A 114 -12.23 -14.78 4.42
CA ALA A 114 -11.99 -14.47 5.83
C ALA A 114 -12.06 -12.96 6.15
N ASP A 115 -13.16 -12.32 5.75
CA ASP A 115 -13.40 -10.88 5.96
C ASP A 115 -12.30 -10.01 5.32
N ASN A 116 -11.91 -10.34 4.09
CA ASN A 116 -10.91 -9.62 3.29
C ASN A 116 -9.50 -9.62 3.87
N ILE A 117 -9.11 -10.64 4.64
CA ILE A 117 -7.81 -10.65 5.35
C ILE A 117 -6.61 -10.50 4.40
N MET A 118 -6.75 -10.86 3.12
CA MET A 118 -5.71 -10.74 2.09
C MET A 118 -5.17 -9.32 1.97
N VAL A 119 -6.03 -8.30 1.96
CA VAL A 119 -5.59 -6.89 1.81
C VAL A 119 -4.71 -6.46 2.97
N PHE A 120 -5.07 -6.87 4.19
CA PHE A 120 -4.34 -6.51 5.41
C PHE A 120 -3.00 -7.25 5.48
N ASN A 121 -3.00 -8.55 5.21
CA ASN A 121 -1.77 -9.32 5.17
C ASN A 121 -0.83 -8.83 4.08
N ALA A 122 -1.33 -8.46 2.90
CA ALA A 122 -0.51 -7.88 1.84
C ALA A 122 0.11 -6.54 2.28
N LEU A 123 -0.64 -5.68 2.98
CA LEU A 123 -0.12 -4.41 3.49
C LEU A 123 0.96 -4.58 4.56
N ASP A 124 0.94 -5.68 5.31
CA ASP A 124 1.91 -6.01 6.36
C ASP A 124 3.21 -6.65 5.84
N MET A 125 3.20 -7.13 4.60
CA MET A 125 4.33 -7.87 4.02
C MET A 125 5.50 -6.94 3.69
N SER A 126 6.41 -6.82 4.64
CA SER A 126 7.65 -6.05 4.49
C SER A 126 8.89 -6.93 4.30
N GLN A 127 10.00 -6.31 3.93
CA GLN A 127 11.32 -6.92 3.94
C GLN A 127 12.40 -5.90 4.32
N GLY A 128 13.59 -6.41 4.60
CA GLY A 128 14.74 -5.57 4.90
C GLY A 128 14.69 -5.03 6.32
N ARG A 129 14.99 -3.73 6.48
CA ARG A 129 15.18 -3.10 7.79
C ARG A 129 13.90 -2.43 8.24
N GLU A 130 13.45 -2.74 9.45
CA GLU A 130 12.28 -2.10 10.05
C GLU A 130 12.62 -0.73 10.69
N ALA A 131 13.88 -0.49 11.04
CA ALA A 131 14.32 0.76 11.65
C ALA A 131 14.64 1.87 10.62
N VAL A 132 13.71 2.15 9.71
CA VAL A 132 13.78 3.22 8.71
C VAL A 132 12.42 3.94 8.61
N PRO A 133 12.36 5.20 8.12
CA PRO A 133 11.10 5.95 8.06
C PRO A 133 10.04 5.32 7.13
N PHE A 134 10.51 4.66 6.06
CA PHE A 134 9.68 4.02 5.05
C PHE A 134 10.22 2.63 4.79
N VAL A 135 9.59 1.63 5.39
CA VAL A 135 9.95 0.23 5.25
C VAL A 135 9.68 -0.24 3.81
N ASP A 136 10.43 -1.24 3.35
CA ASP A 136 10.21 -1.84 2.02
C ASP A 136 9.05 -2.87 2.09
N TYR A 137 7.88 -2.47 1.59
CA TYR A 137 6.69 -3.30 1.47
C TYR A 137 6.51 -3.98 0.10
N SER A 138 7.53 -3.89 -0.78
CA SER A 138 7.48 -4.48 -2.13
C SER A 138 7.01 -5.95 -2.18
N PRO A 139 7.29 -6.83 -1.19
CA PRO A 139 6.78 -8.20 -1.21
C PRO A 139 5.26 -8.31 -1.19
N GLY A 140 4.57 -7.37 -0.53
CA GLY A 140 3.12 -7.34 -0.42
C GLY A 140 2.41 -6.75 -1.63
N ILE A 141 3.08 -5.85 -2.36
CA ILE A 141 2.52 -5.09 -3.47
C ILE A 141 1.91 -5.96 -4.59
N PRO A 142 2.54 -7.05 -5.04
CA PRO A 142 1.92 -7.96 -6.00
C PRO A 142 0.61 -8.58 -5.49
N PHE A 143 0.54 -8.96 -4.20
CA PHE A 143 -0.67 -9.53 -3.60
C PHE A 143 -1.78 -8.48 -3.44
N LEU A 144 -1.41 -7.26 -3.02
CA LEU A 144 -2.36 -6.14 -2.93
C LEU A 144 -2.97 -5.84 -4.30
N ARG A 145 -2.13 -5.79 -5.34
CA ARG A 145 -2.57 -5.64 -6.73
C ARG A 145 -3.51 -6.77 -7.15
N LEU A 146 -3.13 -8.03 -6.89
CA LEU A 146 -3.96 -9.19 -7.22
C LEU A 146 -5.33 -9.12 -6.53
N TYR A 147 -5.38 -8.71 -5.26
CA TYR A 147 -6.64 -8.48 -4.53
C TYR A 147 -7.49 -7.40 -5.22
N LEU A 148 -6.94 -6.21 -5.46
CA LEU A 148 -7.68 -5.06 -5.99
C LEU A 148 -8.15 -5.28 -7.44
N GLU A 149 -7.34 -5.92 -8.27
CA GLU A 149 -7.67 -6.19 -9.68
C GLU A 149 -8.69 -7.34 -9.86
N ASN A 150 -8.90 -8.17 -8.83
CA ASN A 150 -9.83 -9.30 -8.86
C ASN A 150 -11.07 -9.11 -7.97
N GLY A 151 -11.49 -7.85 -7.79
CA GLY A 151 -12.76 -7.52 -7.12
C GLY A 151 -12.67 -7.40 -5.60
N GLY A 152 -11.46 -7.36 -5.05
CA GLY A 152 -11.23 -7.00 -3.65
C GLY A 152 -11.69 -5.58 -3.34
N ASP A 153 -12.42 -5.41 -2.23
CA ASP A 153 -12.87 -4.08 -1.79
C ASP A 153 -11.74 -3.30 -1.10
N PRO A 154 -11.27 -2.16 -1.64
CA PRO A 154 -10.25 -1.32 -0.99
C PRO A 154 -10.76 -0.64 0.29
N ASN A 155 -12.07 -0.67 0.55
CA ASN A 155 -12.72 -0.13 1.73
C ASN A 155 -13.22 -1.23 2.69
N ALA A 156 -12.76 -2.47 2.49
CA ALA A 156 -13.12 -3.60 3.32
C ALA A 156 -12.89 -3.31 4.80
N GLN A 157 -13.89 -3.57 5.64
CA GLN A 157 -13.77 -3.39 7.07
C GLN A 157 -13.40 -4.70 7.75
N PHE A 158 -12.24 -4.71 8.41
CA PHE A 158 -11.86 -5.81 9.28
C PHE A 158 -12.23 -5.47 10.72
N MET A 159 -13.05 -6.30 11.35
CA MET A 159 -13.47 -6.11 12.73
C MET A 159 -12.60 -6.96 13.66
N ARG A 160 -11.81 -6.29 14.51
CA ARG A 160 -11.09 -6.94 15.60
C ARG A 160 -11.35 -6.21 16.89
N ASP A 161 -11.71 -6.94 17.94
CA ASP A 161 -11.93 -6.40 19.28
C ASP A 161 -12.90 -5.20 19.31
N GLN A 162 -13.99 -5.28 18.52
CA GLN A 162 -15.00 -4.22 18.33
C GLN A 162 -14.50 -2.92 17.68
N SER A 163 -13.28 -2.92 17.13
CA SER A 163 -12.78 -1.84 16.29
C SER A 163 -12.80 -2.25 14.82
N GLY A 164 -13.34 -1.39 13.97
CA GLY A 164 -13.19 -1.53 12.53
C GLY A 164 -11.84 -0.97 12.10
N ASN A 165 -11.10 -1.73 11.30
CA ASN A 165 -9.92 -1.24 10.59
C ASN A 165 -10.20 -1.18 9.09
N LEU A 166 -9.65 -0.16 8.44
CA LEU A 166 -9.74 0.05 6.99
C LEU A 166 -8.33 -0.10 6.40
N PRO A 167 -8.18 -0.59 5.16
CA PRO A 167 -6.87 -0.78 4.54
C PRO A 167 -5.99 0.48 4.60
N LEU A 168 -6.56 1.65 4.29
CA LEU A 168 -5.83 2.93 4.38
C LEU A 168 -5.34 3.29 5.78
N ASN A 169 -5.97 2.79 6.84
CA ASN A 169 -5.59 3.06 8.23
C ASN A 169 -4.68 1.98 8.84
N HIS A 170 -4.41 0.91 8.09
CA HIS A 170 -3.73 -0.28 8.63
C HIS A 170 -2.22 -0.05 8.82
N GLN A 171 -1.53 0.44 7.78
CA GLN A 171 -0.08 0.64 7.78
C GLN A 171 0.27 2.05 7.32
N ASN A 172 0.55 2.92 8.30
CA ASN A 172 0.74 4.37 8.10
C ASN A 172 2.15 4.75 7.62
N ASP A 173 2.99 3.80 7.21
CA ASP A 173 4.31 4.02 6.62
C ASP A 173 4.50 3.26 5.28
N ASN A 174 3.51 2.46 4.87
CA ASN A 174 3.47 1.79 3.57
C ASN A 174 2.97 2.75 2.47
N LEU A 175 3.85 3.64 2.02
CA LEU A 175 3.52 4.66 1.01
C LEU A 175 3.01 4.04 -0.31
N GLU A 176 3.66 2.99 -0.80
CA GLU A 176 3.28 2.34 -2.06
C GLU A 176 1.90 1.68 -1.96
N GLY A 177 1.62 0.96 -0.87
CA GLY A 177 0.32 0.36 -0.61
C GLY A 177 -0.79 1.40 -0.48
N VAL A 178 -0.53 2.54 0.18
CA VAL A 178 -1.50 3.64 0.30
C VAL A 178 -1.80 4.27 -1.06
N LEU A 179 -0.78 4.56 -1.88
CA LEU A 179 -1.00 5.11 -3.22
C LEU A 179 -1.82 4.13 -4.07
N MET A 180 -1.48 2.85 -4.05
CA MET A 180 -2.23 1.82 -4.77
C MET A 180 -3.69 1.72 -4.32
N LEU A 181 -3.95 1.74 -3.01
CA LEU A 181 -5.32 1.74 -2.49
C LEU A 181 -6.13 2.95 -3.01
N LEU A 182 -5.53 4.15 -2.99
CA LEU A 182 -6.18 5.37 -3.50
C LEU A 182 -6.41 5.32 -5.01
N GLU A 183 -5.47 4.79 -5.79
CA GLU A 183 -5.61 4.56 -7.23
C GLU A 183 -6.77 3.61 -7.57
N HIS A 184 -7.03 2.65 -6.69
CA HIS A 184 -8.13 1.67 -6.83
C HIS A 184 -9.42 2.09 -6.09
N GLY A 185 -9.55 3.34 -5.64
CA GLY A 185 -10.81 3.88 -5.13
C GLY A 185 -11.07 3.67 -3.64
N ALA A 186 -10.03 3.44 -2.83
CA ALA A 186 -10.13 3.58 -1.39
C ALA A 186 -10.60 5.01 -1.04
N ASP A 187 -11.61 5.14 -0.17
CA ASP A 187 -12.12 6.43 0.27
C ASP A 187 -11.28 6.96 1.46
N PRO A 188 -10.46 8.00 1.28
CA PRO A 188 -9.62 8.55 2.34
C PRO A 188 -10.40 9.29 3.44
N TRP A 189 -11.69 9.52 3.21
CA TRP A 189 -12.61 10.16 4.16
C TRP A 189 -13.49 9.16 4.91
N LEU A 190 -13.41 7.87 4.56
CA LEU A 190 -14.16 6.82 5.24
C LEU A 190 -13.68 6.70 6.70
N GLN A 191 -14.65 6.64 7.60
CA GLN A 191 -14.42 6.56 9.04
C GLN A 191 -14.91 5.20 9.56
N ALA A 192 -14.00 4.44 10.16
CA ALA A 192 -14.33 3.19 10.81
C ALA A 192 -14.97 3.44 12.20
N PRO A 193 -15.86 2.55 12.66
CA PRO A 193 -16.37 2.60 14.02
C PRO A 193 -15.27 2.25 15.04
N THR A 194 -15.26 2.96 16.16
CA THR A 194 -14.44 2.65 17.34
C THR A 194 -15.17 1.66 18.25
N PRO A 195 -14.47 1.01 19.19
CA PRO A 195 -15.11 0.15 20.20
C PRO A 195 -16.20 0.86 21.02
N GLN A 196 -16.12 2.19 21.15
CA GLN A 196 -17.10 2.99 21.87
C GLN A 196 -18.31 3.38 21.00
N GLY A 197 -18.39 2.91 19.75
CA GLY A 197 -19.46 3.25 18.80
C GLY A 197 -19.34 4.66 18.21
N THR A 198 -18.27 5.39 18.52
CA THR A 198 -17.97 6.66 17.85
C THR A 198 -17.24 6.39 16.53
N LYS A 199 -17.11 7.40 15.66
CA LYS A 199 -16.32 7.28 14.43
C LYS A 199 -14.88 7.68 14.68
N ALA A 200 -13.94 6.88 14.20
CA ALA A 200 -12.53 7.24 14.13
C ALA A 200 -12.32 8.44 13.19
N ARG A 201 -11.16 9.09 13.28
CA ARG A 201 -10.72 10.04 12.23
C ARG A 201 -10.61 9.30 10.91
N SER A 202 -10.88 9.99 9.81
CA SER A 202 -10.58 9.42 8.49
C SER A 202 -9.08 9.40 8.27
N PHE A 203 -8.62 8.68 7.24
CA PHE A 203 -7.21 8.61 6.89
C PHE A 203 -6.61 10.01 6.65
N TYR A 204 -7.27 10.84 5.84
CA TYR A 204 -6.78 12.21 5.57
C TYR A 204 -6.80 13.12 6.79
N ASP A 205 -7.79 13.02 7.68
CA ASP A 205 -7.80 13.77 8.95
C ASP A 205 -6.61 13.33 9.85
N SER A 206 -6.42 12.03 10.01
CA SER A 206 -5.34 11.45 10.82
C SER A 206 -3.95 11.86 10.34
N ILE A 207 -3.69 11.74 9.03
CA ILE A 207 -2.38 12.04 8.45
C ILE A 207 -2.11 13.55 8.41
N ALA A 208 -3.12 14.39 8.16
CA ALA A 208 -3.00 15.84 8.23
C ALA A 208 -2.69 16.32 9.65
N PHE A 209 -3.38 15.76 10.65
CA PHE A 209 -3.09 16.06 12.05
C PHE A 209 -1.63 15.71 12.41
N SER A 210 -1.15 14.58 11.90
CA SER A 210 0.18 14.03 12.19
C SER A 210 1.29 14.57 11.29
N ALA A 211 0.98 15.44 10.31
CA ALA A 211 1.90 15.91 9.26
C ALA A 211 3.11 16.75 9.74
N SER A 212 3.25 17.00 11.05
CA SER A 212 4.52 17.48 11.60
C SER A 212 5.59 16.39 11.64
N GLY A 213 5.15 15.14 11.82
CA GLY A 213 5.99 13.96 11.84
C GLY A 213 6.56 13.65 10.46
N ILE A 214 7.65 12.90 10.47
CA ILE A 214 8.44 12.58 9.27
C ILE A 214 7.62 11.74 8.29
N VAL A 215 7.12 10.60 8.75
CA VAL A 215 6.38 9.66 7.92
C VAL A 215 5.07 10.30 7.41
N ALA A 216 4.21 10.77 8.32
CA ALA A 216 2.93 11.34 7.96
C ALA A 216 3.03 12.59 7.08
N GLY A 217 3.99 13.48 7.36
CA GLY A 217 4.19 14.70 6.56
C GLY A 217 4.62 14.36 5.13
N GLU A 218 5.56 13.43 4.98
CA GLU A 218 6.02 13.03 3.67
C GLU A 218 4.98 12.21 2.91
N MET A 219 4.27 11.28 3.54
CA MET A 219 3.16 10.59 2.88
C MET A 219 2.08 11.54 2.41
N LEU A 220 1.65 12.48 3.24
CA LEU A 220 0.63 13.44 2.83
C LEU A 220 1.12 14.33 1.67
N PHE A 221 2.40 14.71 1.68
CA PHE A 221 2.99 15.41 0.54
C PHE A 221 2.95 14.56 -0.73
N ARG A 222 3.31 13.27 -0.65
CA ARG A 222 3.31 12.34 -1.78
C ARG A 222 1.91 12.12 -2.34
N ILE A 223 0.92 11.97 -1.46
CA ILE A 223 -0.49 11.81 -1.82
C ILE A 223 -0.99 13.08 -2.53
N ALA A 224 -0.62 14.26 -2.03
CA ALA A 224 -0.95 15.53 -2.67
C ALA A 224 -0.25 15.66 -4.03
N ASP A 225 1.07 15.37 -4.11
CA ASP A 225 1.86 15.43 -5.34
C ASP A 225 1.37 14.47 -6.44
N ALA A 226 0.87 13.29 -6.04
CA ALA A 226 0.22 12.32 -6.92
C ALA A 226 -1.20 12.75 -7.36
N GLY A 227 -1.74 13.84 -6.79
CA GLY A 227 -3.00 14.42 -7.20
C GLY A 227 -4.24 13.80 -6.55
N HIS A 228 -4.10 13.04 -5.46
CA HIS A 228 -5.27 12.40 -4.82
C HIS A 228 -6.21 13.38 -4.08
N PHE A 229 -5.83 14.66 -3.99
CA PHE A 229 -6.72 15.75 -3.58
C PHE A 229 -7.58 16.30 -4.74
N ALA A 230 -7.26 15.98 -5.99
CA ALA A 230 -8.05 16.39 -7.14
C ALA A 230 -9.44 15.76 -7.10
N GLY A 231 -10.48 16.57 -7.34
CA GLY A 231 -11.87 16.11 -7.34
C GLY A 231 -12.45 15.80 -5.95
N GLN A 232 -11.68 15.92 -4.87
CA GLN A 232 -12.20 15.73 -3.52
C GLN A 232 -13.21 16.84 -3.15
N PRO A 233 -14.24 16.53 -2.34
CA PRO A 233 -15.23 17.52 -1.92
C PRO A 233 -14.57 18.69 -1.16
N VAL A 234 -14.97 19.92 -1.49
CA VAL A 234 -14.37 21.14 -0.92
C VAL A 234 -14.50 21.20 0.61
N ASP A 235 -15.63 20.74 1.17
CA ASP A 235 -15.85 20.68 2.62
C ASP A 235 -14.89 19.71 3.32
N LYS A 236 -14.46 18.65 2.61
CA LYS A 236 -13.47 17.71 3.13
C LYS A 236 -12.05 18.26 3.04
N VAL A 237 -11.69 18.90 1.92
CA VAL A 237 -10.39 19.58 1.79
C VAL A 237 -10.25 20.70 2.84
N GLN A 238 -11.35 21.39 3.15
CA GLN A 238 -11.38 22.42 4.21
C GLN A 238 -10.96 21.87 5.58
N ILE A 239 -11.24 20.61 5.91
CA ILE A 239 -10.80 19.99 7.17
C ILE A 239 -9.26 20.00 7.26
N VAL A 240 -8.57 19.68 6.17
CA VAL A 240 -7.09 19.69 6.12
C VAL A 240 -6.57 21.12 6.23
N TYR A 241 -7.20 22.07 5.54
CA TYR A 241 -6.88 23.49 5.66
C TYR A 241 -7.02 24.00 7.09
N ASP A 242 -8.10 23.66 7.79
CA ASP A 242 -8.35 24.08 9.17
C ASP A 242 -7.31 23.50 10.15
N ILE A 243 -6.92 22.22 9.96
CA ILE A 243 -5.86 21.57 10.75
C ILE A 243 -4.53 22.31 10.57
N PHE A 244 -4.19 22.64 9.33
CA PHE A 244 -2.92 23.28 9.02
C PHE A 244 -2.89 24.74 9.43
N GLU A 245 -3.97 25.50 9.20
CA GLU A 245 -4.11 26.89 9.65
C GLU A 245 -3.88 26.98 11.16
N ARG A 246 -4.59 26.17 11.95
CA ARG A 246 -4.43 26.15 13.42
C ARG A 246 -2.99 25.88 13.82
N SER A 247 -2.38 24.84 13.26
CA SER A 247 -1.01 24.51 13.63
C SER A 247 0.02 25.54 13.18
N LEU A 248 -0.20 26.23 12.06
CA LEU A 248 0.71 27.28 11.58
C LEU A 248 0.60 28.52 12.46
N LEU A 249 -0.62 28.88 12.90
CA LEU A 249 -0.85 29.97 13.86
C LEU A 249 -0.16 29.71 15.19
N ASP A 250 -0.28 28.50 15.73
CA ASP A 250 0.37 28.11 17.00
C ASP A 250 1.90 28.23 16.96
N LYS A 251 2.49 28.22 15.76
CA LYS A 251 3.94 28.28 15.51
C LYS A 251 4.40 29.63 14.98
N GLN A 252 3.49 30.59 14.81
CA GLN A 252 3.81 31.88 14.24
C GLN A 252 4.81 32.62 15.14
N GLY A 253 5.91 33.10 14.54
CA GLY A 253 6.98 33.79 15.25
C GLY A 253 7.89 32.87 16.09
N SER A 254 7.69 31.55 16.06
CA SER A 254 8.60 30.62 16.73
C SER A 254 9.97 30.60 16.07
N THR A 255 11.02 30.54 16.89
CA THR A 255 12.41 30.34 16.46
C THR A 255 12.90 28.92 16.73
N ARG A 256 12.05 28.05 17.31
CA ARG A 256 12.41 26.67 17.60
C ARG A 256 12.53 25.89 16.30
N ARG A 257 13.66 25.21 16.08
CA ARG A 257 13.92 24.41 14.88
C ARG A 257 12.78 23.44 14.55
N ALA A 258 12.25 22.73 15.53
CA ALA A 258 11.14 21.79 15.33
C ALA A 258 9.85 22.47 14.81
N ASP A 259 9.56 23.70 15.26
CA ASP A 259 8.38 24.45 14.80
C ASP A 259 8.59 24.97 13.37
N LEU A 260 9.80 25.43 13.05
CA LEU A 260 10.17 25.87 11.71
C LEU A 260 10.10 24.70 10.73
N HIS A 261 10.61 23.53 11.10
CA HIS A 261 10.52 22.31 10.30
C HIS A 261 9.06 21.87 10.06
N ALA A 262 8.25 21.82 11.12
CA ALA A 262 6.83 21.50 11.01
C ALA A 262 6.05 22.53 10.18
N SER A 263 6.46 23.80 10.21
CA SER A 263 5.87 24.86 9.39
C SER A 263 6.25 24.71 7.93
N TRP A 264 7.53 24.43 7.64
CA TRP A 264 8.02 24.19 6.28
C TRP A 264 7.25 23.05 5.62
N ARG A 265 7.17 21.87 6.28
CA ARG A 265 6.47 20.70 5.72
C ARG A 265 5.03 20.99 5.36
N ARG A 266 4.28 21.58 6.29
CA ARG A 266 2.87 21.90 6.07
C ARG A 266 2.65 22.87 4.93
N LYS A 267 3.52 23.87 4.79
CA LYS A 267 3.45 24.82 3.67
C LYS A 267 3.73 24.14 2.33
N THR A 268 4.73 23.27 2.27
CA THR A 268 5.03 22.50 1.05
C THR A 268 3.91 21.54 0.68
N ILE A 269 3.29 20.87 1.67
CA ILE A 269 2.10 20.03 1.47
C ILE A 269 0.92 20.87 0.97
N LEU A 270 0.65 22.03 1.56
CA LEU A 270 -0.44 22.91 1.13
C LEU A 270 -0.25 23.41 -0.29
N ALA A 271 0.97 23.79 -0.66
CA ALA A 271 1.28 24.16 -2.03
C ALA A 271 0.89 23.04 -3.00
N ALA A 272 1.30 21.80 -2.71
CA ALA A 272 0.91 20.64 -3.52
C ALA A 272 -0.62 20.44 -3.55
N ILE A 273 -1.31 20.48 -2.41
CA ILE A 273 -2.78 20.33 -2.35
C ILE A 273 -3.48 21.41 -3.19
N ILE A 274 -3.08 22.67 -3.05
CA ILE A 274 -3.67 23.80 -3.77
C ILE A 274 -3.46 23.61 -5.28
N GLU A 275 -2.24 23.28 -5.69
CA GLU A 275 -1.87 23.09 -7.09
C GLU A 275 -2.62 21.89 -7.71
N THR A 276 -2.73 20.77 -7.01
CA THR A 276 -3.37 19.56 -7.57
C THR A 276 -4.89 19.56 -7.46
N SER A 277 -5.45 20.20 -6.43
CA SER A 277 -6.91 20.19 -6.22
C SER A 277 -7.62 21.35 -6.93
N GLY A 278 -6.92 22.46 -7.18
CA GLY A 278 -7.52 23.70 -7.68
C GLY A 278 -8.34 24.47 -6.64
N TRP A 279 -8.39 24.01 -5.37
CA TRP A 279 -9.12 24.69 -4.31
C TRP A 279 -8.28 25.81 -3.69
N ALA A 280 -8.76 27.04 -3.77
CA ALA A 280 -8.13 28.18 -3.12
C ALA A 280 -8.18 28.04 -1.58
N PRO A 281 -7.09 28.35 -0.85
CA PRO A 281 -7.11 28.35 0.61
C PRO A 281 -7.91 29.55 1.15
N PRO A 282 -8.45 29.47 2.38
CA PRO A 282 -9.04 30.62 3.06
C PRO A 282 -8.05 31.79 3.18
N PRO A 283 -8.52 33.06 3.20
CA PRO A 283 -7.63 34.23 3.23
C PRO A 283 -6.61 34.25 4.37
N ARG A 284 -6.99 33.71 5.53
CA ARG A 284 -6.09 33.64 6.69
C ARG A 284 -4.98 32.60 6.49
N LEU A 285 -5.31 31.42 5.99
CA LEU A 285 -4.32 30.42 5.57
C LEU A 285 -3.42 30.95 4.45
N GLN A 286 -3.99 31.65 3.46
CA GLN A 286 -3.23 32.32 2.40
C GLN A 286 -2.17 33.26 2.96
N ALA A 287 -2.52 34.13 3.92
CA ALA A 287 -1.56 35.02 4.57
C ALA A 287 -0.44 34.27 5.32
N LEU A 288 -0.72 33.10 5.89
CA LEU A 288 0.29 32.25 6.54
C LEU A 288 1.25 31.61 5.52
N LEU A 289 0.77 31.28 4.33
CA LEU A 289 1.59 30.76 3.23
C LEU A 289 2.55 31.82 2.66
N GLU A 290 2.13 33.08 2.64
CA GLU A 290 2.95 34.21 2.16
C GLU A 290 4.16 34.51 3.05
N THR A 291 4.15 34.06 4.31
CA THR A 291 5.32 34.17 5.19
C THR A 291 6.31 33.06 4.86
N PRO A 292 7.53 33.34 4.37
CA PRO A 292 8.46 32.29 3.97
C PRO A 292 8.96 31.49 5.18
N THR A 293 9.18 30.18 4.98
CA THR A 293 9.94 29.34 5.91
C THR A 293 11.18 28.82 5.18
N PRO A 294 12.41 29.14 5.63
CA PRO A 294 13.62 28.78 4.90
C PRO A 294 13.79 27.28 4.68
N ASP A 295 14.29 26.89 3.50
CA ASP A 295 14.57 25.49 3.15
C ASP A 295 15.61 24.83 4.06
N ALA A 296 16.44 25.61 4.75
CA ALA A 296 17.38 25.10 5.76
C ALA A 296 16.68 24.35 6.90
N TYR A 297 15.41 24.66 7.17
CA TYR A 297 14.58 23.96 8.16
C TYR A 297 13.74 22.84 7.54
N GLY A 298 13.77 22.68 6.22
CA GLY A 298 12.95 21.73 5.50
C GLY A 298 13.56 20.34 5.35
N GLY A 299 12.92 19.54 4.50
CA GLY A 299 13.48 18.29 4.02
C GLY A 299 12.52 17.11 3.93
N TRP A 300 12.62 16.42 2.82
CA TRP A 300 12.09 15.09 2.54
C TRP A 300 13.21 14.04 2.64
N HIS A 301 12.80 12.82 2.97
CA HIS A 301 13.66 11.65 3.09
C HIS A 301 13.80 10.95 1.75
N LEU A 302 12.70 10.79 1.02
CA LEU A 302 12.69 10.07 -0.24
C LEU A 302 12.92 11.03 -1.40
N ARG A 303 13.61 10.56 -2.44
CA ARG A 303 13.64 11.20 -3.76
C ARG A 303 12.28 11.10 -4.45
N PRO A 304 11.96 11.96 -5.43
CA PRO A 304 10.68 11.92 -6.14
C PRO A 304 10.29 10.53 -6.67
N ASP A 305 11.26 9.72 -7.09
CA ASP A 305 11.10 8.38 -7.64
C ASP A 305 11.13 7.23 -6.60
N GLN A 306 11.31 7.54 -5.32
CA GLN A 306 11.38 6.55 -4.24
C GLN A 306 10.05 6.45 -3.48
N LEU A 307 9.66 5.20 -3.17
CA LEU A 307 8.50 4.87 -2.34
C LEU A 307 8.86 4.26 -0.98
N HIS A 308 10.10 3.80 -0.83
CA HIS A 308 10.64 3.24 0.40
C HIS A 308 12.09 3.72 0.62
N SER A 309 12.57 3.60 1.86
CA SER A 309 13.90 4.04 2.24
C SER A 309 14.96 3.23 1.49
N GLY A 310 15.91 3.91 0.85
CA GLY A 310 17.03 3.26 0.17
C GLY A 310 18.20 2.87 1.10
N PRO A 311 19.28 2.30 0.55
CA PRO A 311 20.48 1.93 1.31
C PRO A 311 21.19 3.14 1.94
N GLU A 312 20.96 4.35 1.45
CA GLU A 312 21.50 5.61 1.98
C GLU A 312 21.09 5.91 3.43
N PHE A 313 20.04 5.27 3.94
CA PHE A 313 19.64 5.37 5.35
C PHE A 313 20.46 4.37 6.18
N THR A 314 21.47 4.84 6.90
CA THR A 314 22.42 3.95 7.62
C THR A 314 22.39 4.08 9.15
N GLY A 315 21.49 4.90 9.73
CA GLY A 315 21.45 5.17 11.17
C GLY A 315 20.08 4.91 11.80
N PRO A 316 20.03 4.60 13.12
CA PRO A 316 18.77 4.45 13.86
C PRO A 316 18.08 5.80 14.11
N THR A 317 18.80 6.91 13.91
CA THR A 317 18.28 8.25 14.11
C THR A 317 17.65 8.76 12.83
N ILE A 318 16.33 8.87 12.85
CA ILE A 318 15.60 9.56 11.81
C ILE A 318 15.75 11.07 12.07
N THR A 319 16.59 11.73 11.28
CA THR A 319 16.76 13.20 11.31
C THR A 319 15.81 13.88 10.33
N ASP A 320 15.73 15.22 10.36
CA ASP A 320 15.03 15.99 9.34
C ASP A 320 15.56 15.64 7.93
N GLY A 321 14.67 15.46 6.94
CA GLY A 321 15.01 14.99 5.60
C GLY A 321 16.12 15.81 4.93
N THR A 322 16.96 15.17 4.12
CA THR A 322 18.15 15.82 3.55
C THR A 322 17.91 16.38 2.15
N LEU A 323 16.72 16.15 1.59
CA LEU A 323 16.37 16.52 0.22
C LEU A 323 15.28 17.60 0.20
N ILE A 324 15.44 18.57 -0.68
CA ILE A 324 14.45 19.60 -0.95
C ILE A 324 13.93 19.40 -2.36
N TRP A 325 12.61 19.27 -2.48
CA TRP A 325 11.86 19.29 -3.73
C TRP A 325 10.39 19.62 -3.44
N THR A 326 9.65 20.08 -4.44
CA THR A 326 8.24 20.49 -4.34
C THR A 326 7.44 19.89 -5.48
N HIS A 327 6.10 20.05 -5.46
CA HIS A 327 5.26 19.66 -6.60
C HIS A 327 5.69 20.38 -7.89
N ALA A 328 5.94 21.70 -7.80
CA ALA A 328 6.38 22.53 -8.92
C ALA A 328 7.83 22.28 -9.38
N ASP A 329 8.74 21.88 -8.49
CA ASP A 329 10.14 21.53 -8.81
C ASP A 329 10.50 20.17 -8.19
N ARG A 330 10.31 19.12 -8.99
CA ARG A 330 10.67 17.75 -8.63
C ARG A 330 12.16 17.45 -8.75
N THR A 331 13.03 18.44 -8.93
CA THR A 331 14.49 18.21 -8.95
C THR A 331 15.01 18.12 -7.51
N PRO A 332 15.43 16.94 -7.02
CA PRO A 332 15.90 16.82 -5.64
C PRO A 332 17.21 17.58 -5.45
N ARG A 333 17.26 18.45 -4.45
CA ARG A 333 18.44 19.24 -4.09
C ARG A 333 18.86 18.95 -2.65
N PRO A 334 20.16 18.95 -2.32
CA PRO A 334 20.60 18.86 -0.94
C PRO A 334 20.03 20.02 -0.11
N ARG A 335 19.58 19.72 1.11
CA ARG A 335 19.17 20.76 2.06
C ARG A 335 20.34 21.71 2.35
N PRO A 336 20.13 23.04 2.29
CA PRO A 336 21.15 24.01 2.70
C PRO A 336 21.60 23.82 4.14
N ALA A 337 22.84 24.20 4.45
CA ALA A 337 23.26 24.34 5.84
C ALA A 337 22.46 25.46 6.53
N GLU A 338 22.23 25.32 7.84
CA GLU A 338 21.60 26.34 8.68
C GLU A 338 22.48 27.59 8.86
#